data_AF-A0A9E0J137-F1
#
_entry.id   AF-A0A9E0J137-F1
#
_cell.length_a   1.000
_cell.length_b   1.000
_cell.length_c   1.000
_cell.angle_alpha   90.00
_cell.angle_beta   90.00
_cell.angle_gamma   90.00
#
_symmetry.space_group_name_H-M   'P 1'
#
loop_
_entity.id
_entity.type
_entity.pdbx_description
1 polymer ?
#
loop_
_entity_poly.entity_id
_entity_poly.type
_entity_poly.pdbx_seq_one_letter_code
_entity_poly.pdbx_strand_id
1 'polypeptide(L)'
;MNGGAWLHCGNEKVDVILRDLNTVEHWKELAENGEFERDALLGYLAGAPTYLLSAELASCRPLIGSIPSAEFPQKLITTAPSIWRFCSSFSLDYARAHARRGNVAGVMGQASTALMEESHAILCEQGQWICNEKRIIELAKLTHLNDLFLQSPSEANGLMQWIDRFAEELGASNIGNSPWK
;
A
#
# COMPACT_ATOMS: atom_id res chain seq x y z
N MET A 1 1.71 -4.74 -16.36
CA MET A 1 3.12 -4.63 -16.83
C MET A 1 3.21 -5.32 -18.19
N ASN A 2 3.59 -4.61 -19.27
CA ASN A 2 3.48 -5.11 -20.65
C ASN A 2 4.83 -5.55 -21.24
N GLY A 3 5.74 -6.00 -20.37
CA GLY A 3 7.14 -6.28 -20.70
C GLY A 3 8.08 -5.20 -20.16
N GLY A 4 9.37 -5.38 -20.44
CA GLY A 4 10.42 -4.56 -19.87
C GLY A 4 11.79 -5.22 -19.98
N ALA A 5 12.78 -4.63 -19.32
CA ALA A 5 14.11 -5.18 -19.21
C ALA A 5 14.84 -4.62 -17.98
N TRP A 6 15.60 -5.47 -17.30
CA TRP A 6 16.64 -5.03 -16.38
C TRP A 6 17.94 -4.90 -17.13
N LEU A 7 18.45 -3.69 -17.23
CA LEU A 7 19.61 -3.32 -18.02
C LEU A 7 20.71 -2.74 -17.14
N HIS A 8 21.92 -2.73 -17.71
CA HIS A 8 23.04 -1.98 -17.19
C HIS A 8 23.49 -0.96 -18.23
N CYS A 9 23.51 0.31 -17.85
CA CYS A 9 24.09 1.40 -18.65
C CYS A 9 25.37 1.86 -17.97
N GLY A 10 26.51 1.25 -18.35
CA GLY A 10 27.75 1.38 -17.60
C GLY A 10 27.59 0.77 -16.20
N ASN A 11 27.81 1.58 -15.16
CA ASN A 11 27.67 1.16 -13.76
C ASN A 11 26.24 1.29 -13.22
N GLU A 12 25.34 1.93 -13.97
CA GLU A 12 23.97 2.19 -13.52
C GLU A 12 23.04 1.02 -13.84
N LYS A 13 22.22 0.63 -12.85
CA LYS A 13 21.13 -0.33 -13.03
C LYS A 13 19.89 0.42 -13.52
N VAL A 14 19.32 -0.02 -14.64
CA VAL A 14 18.14 0.59 -15.25
C VAL A 14 17.03 -0.44 -15.33
N ASP A 15 15.86 -0.11 -14.78
CA ASP A 15 14.63 -0.88 -14.96
C ASP A 15 13.79 -0.21 -16.05
N VAL A 16 13.58 -0.92 -17.15
CA VAL A 16 12.74 -0.48 -18.26
C VAL A 16 11.41 -1.20 -18.13
N ILE A 17 10.33 -0.42 -18.06
CA ILE A 17 8.99 -0.96 -17.94
C ILE A 17 8.14 -0.43 -19.08
N LEU A 18 7.52 -1.34 -19.85
CA LEU A 18 6.58 -0.97 -20.90
C LEU A 18 5.16 -0.90 -20.35
N ARG A 19 4.44 0.14 -20.75
CA ARG A 19 3.05 0.41 -20.39
C ARG A 19 2.20 0.48 -21.67
N ASP A 20 1.13 -0.29 -21.69
CA ASP A 20 0.08 -0.15 -22.70
C ASP A 20 -0.70 1.15 -22.44
N LEU A 21 -0.81 2.01 -23.46
CA LEU A 21 -1.38 3.33 -23.30
C LEU A 21 -2.89 3.29 -23.01
N ASN A 22 -3.63 2.39 -23.67
CA ASN A 22 -5.07 2.23 -23.42
C ASN A 22 -5.32 1.83 -21.96
N THR A 23 -4.46 0.99 -21.40
CA THR A 23 -4.53 0.56 -20.00
C THR A 23 -4.27 1.74 -19.05
N VAL A 24 -3.25 2.55 -19.35
CA VAL A 24 -2.90 3.73 -18.55
C VAL A 24 -4.03 4.76 -18.59
N GLU A 25 -4.57 5.06 -19.77
CA GLU A 25 -5.67 6.00 -19.96
C GLU A 25 -6.94 5.53 -19.24
N HIS A 26 -7.30 4.25 -19.37
CA HIS A 26 -8.44 3.66 -18.68
C HIS A 26 -8.36 3.80 -17.16
N TRP A 27 -7.24 3.38 -16.55
CA TRP A 27 -7.08 3.45 -15.10
C TRP A 27 -6.92 4.87 -14.59
N LYS A 28 -6.38 5.77 -15.41
CA LYS A 28 -6.34 7.20 -15.10
C LYS A 28 -7.76 7.77 -15.01
N GLU A 29 -8.62 7.49 -15.98
CA GLU A 29 -10.03 7.96 -15.97
C GLU A 29 -10.81 7.41 -14.76
N LEU A 30 -10.60 6.15 -14.40
CA LEU A 30 -11.20 5.57 -13.20
C LEU A 30 -10.65 6.23 -11.92
N ALA A 31 -9.33 6.45 -11.84
CA ALA A 31 -8.70 7.15 -10.73
C ALA A 31 -9.24 8.59 -10.58
N GLU A 32 -9.44 9.32 -11.69
CA GLU A 32 -10.09 10.63 -11.68
C GLU A 32 -11.53 10.57 -11.11
N ASN A 33 -12.19 9.41 -11.26
CA ASN A 33 -13.49 9.12 -10.68
C ASN A 33 -13.47 8.58 -9.24
N GLY A 34 -12.28 8.42 -8.65
CA GLY A 34 -12.10 7.87 -7.30
C GLY A 34 -12.18 6.34 -7.25
N GLU A 35 -12.08 5.69 -8.41
CA GLU A 35 -12.17 4.25 -8.58
C GLU A 35 -10.78 3.67 -8.87
N PHE A 36 -10.49 2.51 -8.30
CA PHE A 36 -9.25 1.77 -8.55
C PHE A 36 -9.42 0.31 -8.14
N GLU A 37 -8.53 -0.52 -8.68
CA GLU A 37 -8.36 -1.91 -8.26
C GLU A 37 -7.00 -2.09 -7.58
N ARG A 38 -6.84 -3.23 -6.90
CA ARG A 38 -5.59 -3.65 -6.27
C ARG A 38 -5.09 -4.93 -6.93
N ASP A 39 -4.01 -4.80 -7.68
CA ASP A 39 -3.39 -5.95 -8.35
C ASP A 39 -2.42 -6.67 -7.42
N ALA A 40 -2.46 -8.01 -7.46
CA ALA A 40 -1.46 -8.85 -6.82
C ALA A 40 -0.15 -8.82 -7.62
N LEU A 41 0.70 -7.83 -7.33
CA LEU A 41 2.01 -7.67 -7.96
C LEU A 41 3.12 -8.16 -7.03
N LEU A 42 4.03 -8.98 -7.55
CA LEU A 42 5.19 -9.46 -6.78
C LEU A 42 5.99 -8.27 -6.22
N GLY A 43 6.30 -8.33 -4.93
CA GLY A 43 7.02 -7.27 -4.23
C GLY A 43 6.12 -6.20 -3.59
N TYR A 44 4.79 -6.29 -3.71
CA TYR A 44 3.83 -5.48 -2.98
C TYR A 44 3.13 -6.32 -1.91
N LEU A 45 3.08 -5.84 -0.67
CA LEU A 45 2.38 -6.50 0.43
C LEU A 45 0.90 -6.14 0.48
N ALA A 46 0.55 -4.88 0.19
CA ALA A 46 -0.84 -4.40 0.17
C ALA A 46 -1.51 -4.61 -1.21
N GLY A 47 -0.71 -4.93 -2.23
CA GLY A 47 -1.12 -4.94 -3.63
C GLY A 47 -0.89 -3.59 -4.29
N ALA A 48 -0.67 -3.60 -5.61
CA ALA A 48 -0.43 -2.39 -6.37
C ALA A 48 -1.77 -1.74 -6.75
N PRO A 49 -2.08 -0.52 -6.28
CA PRO A 49 -3.28 0.18 -6.74
C PRO A 49 -3.15 0.56 -8.22
N THR A 50 -4.21 0.40 -9.00
CA THR A 50 -4.17 0.74 -10.43
C THR A 50 -3.95 2.24 -10.71
N TYR A 51 -4.28 3.11 -9.76
CA TYR A 51 -3.92 4.54 -9.81
C TYR A 51 -2.41 4.80 -9.74
N LEU A 52 -1.57 3.79 -9.46
CA LEU A 52 -0.11 3.88 -9.54
C LEU A 52 0.37 4.33 -10.92
N LEU A 53 -0.34 3.98 -11.99
CA LEU A 53 -0.03 4.43 -13.34
C LEU A 53 -0.11 5.97 -13.45
N SER A 54 -1.08 6.59 -12.79
CA SER A 54 -1.17 8.05 -12.69
C SER A 54 -0.03 8.63 -11.86
N ALA A 55 0.38 7.95 -10.79
CA ALA A 55 1.54 8.35 -9.98
C ALA A 55 2.85 8.33 -10.79
N GLU A 56 3.04 7.30 -11.61
CA GLU A 56 4.19 7.17 -12.53
C GLU A 56 4.22 8.36 -13.50
N LEU A 57 3.10 8.68 -14.14
CA LEU A 57 3.01 9.83 -15.06
C LEU A 57 3.28 11.16 -14.36
N ALA A 58 2.68 11.38 -13.19
CA ALA A 58 2.82 12.62 -12.45
C ALA A 58 4.23 12.84 -11.88
N SER A 59 4.98 11.76 -11.64
CA SER A 59 6.32 11.80 -11.05
C SER A 59 7.45 11.65 -12.08
N CYS A 60 7.14 11.39 -13.35
CA CYS A 60 8.14 11.13 -14.37
C CYS A 60 8.83 12.40 -14.87
N ARG A 61 10.02 12.22 -15.44
CA ARG A 61 10.70 13.23 -16.24
C ARG A 61 10.60 12.82 -17.72
N PRO A 62 9.92 13.59 -18.58
CA PRO A 62 9.88 13.30 -20.01
C PRO A 62 11.28 13.33 -20.60
N LEU A 63 11.66 12.26 -21.29
CA LEU A 63 12.92 12.18 -22.04
C LEU A 63 12.72 12.56 -23.53
N ILE A 64 11.56 12.21 -24.08
CA ILE A 64 11.14 12.51 -25.45
C ILE A 64 9.67 12.91 -25.42
N GLY A 65 9.31 13.98 -26.16
CA GLY A 65 7.94 14.47 -26.26
C GLY A 65 7.46 15.22 -25.01
N SER A 66 6.15 15.23 -24.80
CA SER A 66 5.49 15.90 -23.68
C SER A 66 4.48 14.96 -23.02
N ILE A 67 4.50 14.90 -21.68
CA ILE A 67 3.52 14.16 -20.88
C ILE A 67 2.83 15.19 -19.97
N PRO A 68 1.49 15.30 -19.99
CA PRO A 68 0.79 16.20 -19.10
C PRO A 68 0.92 15.72 -17.65
N SER A 69 1.37 16.62 -16.76
CA SER A 69 1.33 16.37 -15.32
C SER A 69 -0.11 16.50 -14.83
N ALA A 70 -0.56 15.56 -13.99
CA ALA A 70 -1.87 15.61 -13.35
C ALA A 70 -1.69 15.73 -11.83
N GLU A 71 -2.52 16.57 -11.22
CA GLU A 71 -2.64 16.63 -9.76
C GLU A 71 -3.27 15.34 -9.23
N PHE A 72 -3.09 15.07 -7.93
CA PHE A 72 -3.73 13.93 -7.29
C PHE A 72 -5.27 14.11 -7.32
N PRO A 73 -6.04 13.15 -7.86
CA PRO A 73 -7.47 13.31 -8.01
C PRO A 73 -8.20 13.57 -6.69
N GLN A 74 -8.98 14.65 -6.62
CA GLN A 74 -9.75 15.00 -5.42
C GLN A 74 -10.72 13.89 -5.00
N LYS A 75 -11.26 13.13 -5.97
CA LYS A 75 -12.13 11.99 -5.66
C LYS A 75 -11.35 10.87 -4.97
N LEU A 76 -10.12 10.54 -5.38
CA LEU A 76 -9.29 9.57 -4.67
C LEU A 76 -8.97 10.00 -3.24
N ILE A 77 -8.74 11.29 -2.99
CA ILE A 77 -8.55 11.81 -1.62
C ILE A 77 -9.75 11.44 -0.73
N THR A 78 -10.97 11.47 -1.29
CA THR A 78 -12.19 11.17 -0.55
C THR A 78 -12.57 9.69 -0.49
N THR A 79 -12.22 8.89 -1.50
CA THR A 79 -12.68 7.49 -1.63
C THR A 79 -11.62 6.46 -1.23
N ALA A 80 -10.36 6.66 -1.62
CA ALA A 80 -9.31 5.66 -1.42
C ALA A 80 -8.97 5.39 0.05
N PRO A 81 -8.92 6.39 0.95
CA PRO A 81 -8.56 6.14 2.34
C PRO A 81 -9.49 5.16 3.05
N SER A 82 -10.81 5.28 2.85
CA SER A 82 -11.77 4.36 3.50
C SER A 82 -11.63 2.93 2.99
N ILE A 83 -11.37 2.75 1.68
CA ILE A 83 -11.10 1.44 1.07
C ILE A 83 -9.83 0.83 1.68
N TRP A 84 -8.74 1.59 1.75
CA TRP A 84 -7.49 1.11 2.32
C TRP A 84 -7.59 0.77 3.81
N ARG A 85 -8.31 1.57 4.59
CA ARG A 85 -8.55 1.29 6.01
C ARG A 85 -9.47 0.10 6.24
N PHE A 86 -10.43 -0.14 5.35
CA PHE A 86 -11.22 -1.36 5.35
C PHE A 86 -10.33 -2.59 5.11
N CYS A 87 -9.38 -2.51 4.19
CA CYS A 87 -8.45 -3.61 3.97
C CYS A 87 -7.51 -3.82 5.17
N SER A 88 -6.96 -2.73 5.72
CA SER A 88 -6.12 -2.76 6.93
C SER A 88 -6.83 -3.42 8.11
N SER A 89 -8.10 -3.07 8.36
CA SER A 89 -8.89 -3.69 9.43
C SER A 89 -9.12 -5.18 9.19
N PHE A 90 -9.37 -5.59 7.94
CA PHE A 90 -9.52 -6.99 7.56
C PHE A 90 -8.23 -7.78 7.80
N SER A 91 -7.07 -7.22 7.40
CA SER A 91 -5.75 -7.80 7.64
C SER A 91 -5.48 -7.96 9.14
N LEU A 92 -5.78 -6.95 9.97
CA LEU A 92 -5.65 -7.05 11.44
C LEU A 92 -6.54 -8.17 12.04
N ASP A 93 -7.76 -8.36 11.54
CA ASP A 93 -8.63 -9.45 12.01
C ASP A 93 -8.09 -10.83 11.64
N TYR A 94 -7.51 -10.97 10.45
CA TYR A 94 -6.81 -12.19 10.07
C TYR A 94 -5.54 -12.42 10.89
N ALA A 95 -4.79 -11.35 11.21
CA ALA A 95 -3.65 -11.44 12.13
C ALA A 95 -4.10 -11.98 13.50
N ARG A 96 -5.20 -11.47 14.08
CA ARG A 96 -5.80 -12.02 15.30
C ARG A 96 -6.20 -13.49 15.14
N ALA A 97 -6.78 -13.88 14.01
CA ALA A 97 -7.14 -15.27 13.74
C ALA A 97 -5.90 -16.19 13.66
N HIS A 98 -4.77 -15.70 13.13
CA HIS A 98 -3.50 -16.42 13.13
C HIS A 98 -2.89 -16.50 14.54
N ALA A 99 -2.96 -15.42 15.32
CA ALA A 99 -2.45 -15.35 16.69
C ALA A 99 -3.11 -16.39 17.60
N ARG A 100 -4.44 -16.56 17.52
CA ARG A 100 -5.19 -17.60 18.26
C ARG A 100 -4.69 -19.03 18.01
N ARG A 101 -4.04 -19.26 16.86
CA ARG A 101 -3.49 -20.58 16.45
C ARG A 101 -1.98 -20.67 16.65
N GLY A 102 -1.34 -19.65 17.21
CA GLY A 102 0.12 -19.58 17.33
C GLY A 102 0.87 -19.48 16.00
N ASN A 103 0.20 -19.07 14.91
CA ASN A 103 0.84 -18.96 13.60
C ASN A 103 1.59 -17.61 13.49
N VAL A 104 2.82 -17.58 13.98
CA VAL A 104 3.69 -16.38 13.97
C VAL A 104 3.83 -15.79 12.56
N ALA A 105 4.10 -16.62 11.56
CA ALA A 105 4.28 -16.16 10.18
C ALA A 105 3.02 -15.48 9.63
N GLY A 106 1.85 -16.04 9.92
CA GLY A 106 0.56 -15.45 9.55
C GLY A 106 0.28 -14.13 10.28
N VAL A 107 0.63 -14.03 11.56
CA VAL A 107 0.50 -12.77 12.32
C VAL A 107 1.38 -11.68 11.72
N MET A 108 2.67 -11.96 11.53
CA MET A 108 3.61 -10.98 11.00
C MET A 108 3.24 -10.55 9.58
N GLY A 109 2.91 -11.50 8.71
CA GLY A 109 2.51 -11.19 7.33
C GLY A 109 1.29 -10.27 7.27
N GLN A 110 0.24 -10.60 8.03
CA GLN A 110 -0.98 -9.80 8.06
C GLN A 110 -0.80 -8.44 8.73
N ALA A 111 0.01 -8.35 9.80
CA ALA A 111 0.35 -7.07 10.42
C ALA A 111 1.18 -6.17 9.49
N SER A 112 2.14 -6.74 8.76
CA SER A 112 2.91 -6.00 7.76
C SER A 112 2.04 -5.51 6.61
N THR A 113 1.08 -6.33 6.14
CA THR A 113 0.10 -5.90 5.13
C THR A 113 -0.78 -4.76 5.66
N ALA A 114 -1.33 -4.87 6.87
CA ALA A 114 -2.13 -3.80 7.49
C ALA A 114 -1.37 -2.47 7.60
N LEU A 115 -0.07 -2.52 7.92
CA LEU A 115 0.80 -1.34 7.96
C LEU A 115 0.93 -0.66 6.59
N MET A 116 1.13 -1.44 5.54
CA MET A 116 1.21 -0.90 4.17
C MET A 116 -0.14 -0.31 3.75
N GLU A 117 -1.24 -0.98 4.05
CA GLU A 117 -2.61 -0.52 3.75
C GLU A 117 -2.94 0.80 4.48
N GLU A 118 -2.62 0.94 5.76
CA GLU A 118 -2.79 2.22 6.47
C GLU A 118 -1.87 3.32 5.91
N SER A 119 -0.64 2.96 5.53
CA SER A 119 0.28 3.91 4.90
C SER A 119 -0.28 4.43 3.57
N HIS A 120 -0.91 3.58 2.76
CA HIS A 120 -1.65 3.99 1.58
C HIS A 120 -2.80 4.93 1.92
N ALA A 121 -3.60 4.61 2.94
CA ALA A 121 -4.71 5.47 3.36
C ALA A 121 -4.25 6.88 3.72
N ILE A 122 -3.23 7.00 4.57
CA ILE A 122 -2.67 8.28 5.02
C ILE A 122 -2.15 9.10 3.84
N LEU A 123 -1.43 8.48 2.91
CA LEU A 123 -0.86 9.20 1.77
C LEU A 123 -1.92 9.61 0.74
N CYS A 124 -2.98 8.81 0.57
CA CYS A 124 -4.14 9.21 -0.23
C CYS A 124 -4.87 10.41 0.39
N GLU A 125 -5.05 10.46 1.71
CA GLU A 125 -5.65 11.63 2.40
C GLU A 125 -4.83 12.91 2.19
N GLN A 126 -3.51 12.77 2.09
CA GLN A 126 -2.59 13.87 1.86
C GLN A 126 -2.48 14.25 0.37
N GLY A 127 -3.16 13.53 -0.53
CA GLY A 127 -3.04 13.73 -1.98
C GLY A 127 -1.63 13.46 -2.50
N GLN A 128 -0.89 12.55 -1.88
CA GLN A 128 0.50 12.28 -2.21
C GLN A 128 0.64 11.07 -3.13
N TRP A 129 1.32 11.29 -4.27
CA TRP A 129 1.66 10.20 -5.19
C TRP A 129 2.72 9.26 -4.63
N ILE A 130 2.53 7.97 -4.88
CA ILE A 130 3.46 6.89 -4.58
C ILE A 130 3.54 5.92 -5.75
N CYS A 131 4.77 5.58 -6.17
CA CYS A 131 5.01 4.67 -7.29
C CYS A 131 5.40 3.26 -6.83
N ASN A 132 5.56 3.02 -5.52
CA ASN A 132 5.86 1.72 -4.90
C ASN A 132 5.82 1.81 -3.37
N GLU A 133 5.95 0.67 -2.69
CA GLU A 133 5.93 0.56 -1.23
C GLU A 133 7.27 0.86 -0.54
N LYS A 134 8.38 1.08 -1.26
CA LYS A 134 9.75 1.08 -0.67
C LYS A 134 9.95 2.08 0.47
N ARG A 135 9.24 3.22 0.42
CA ARG A 135 9.35 4.30 1.42
C ARG A 135 8.00 4.68 2.02
N ILE A 136 6.96 3.87 1.80
CA ILE A 136 5.59 4.26 2.11
C ILE A 136 5.39 4.47 3.63
N ILE A 137 6.00 3.62 4.46
CA ILE A 137 5.97 3.72 5.92
C ILE A 137 6.63 5.01 6.44
N GLU A 138 7.77 5.38 5.84
CA GLU A 138 8.50 6.60 6.19
C GLU A 138 7.66 7.84 5.85
N LEU A 139 7.10 7.87 4.64
CA LEU A 139 6.26 8.98 4.16
C LEU A 139 4.97 9.10 4.97
N ALA A 140 4.37 7.96 5.37
CA ALA A 140 3.20 7.92 6.24
C ALA A 140 3.52 8.22 7.73
N LYS A 141 4.81 8.41 8.07
CA LYS A 141 5.29 8.67 9.45
C LYS A 141 5.00 7.53 10.43
N LEU A 142 4.97 6.30 9.95
CA LEU A 142 4.69 5.09 10.72
C LEU A 142 5.94 4.26 11.07
N THR A 143 7.15 4.80 10.85
CA THR A 143 8.42 4.08 11.06
C THR A 143 8.59 3.51 12.48
N HIS A 144 8.01 4.15 13.49
CA HIS A 144 8.06 3.69 14.88
C HIS A 144 7.46 2.29 15.09
N LEU A 145 6.53 1.86 14.23
CA LEU A 145 5.91 0.53 14.31
C LEU A 145 6.88 -0.59 13.92
N ASN A 146 7.98 -0.30 13.24
CA ASN A 146 9.03 -1.29 12.99
C ASN A 146 9.61 -1.86 14.29
N ASP A 147 9.68 -1.05 15.35
CA ASP A 147 10.20 -1.49 16.64
C ASP A 147 9.30 -2.55 17.30
N LEU A 148 8.00 -2.52 17.03
CA LEU A 148 7.07 -3.55 17.52
C LEU A 148 7.32 -4.90 16.87
N PHE A 149 7.64 -4.95 15.58
CA PHE A 149 7.98 -6.21 14.90
C PHE A 149 9.21 -6.88 15.52
N LEU A 150 10.21 -6.09 15.93
CA LEU A 150 11.42 -6.58 16.60
C LEU A 150 11.13 -7.16 18.00
N GLN A 151 10.01 -6.78 18.61
CA GLN A 151 9.57 -7.22 19.93
C GLN A 151 8.51 -8.32 19.87
N SER A 152 8.33 -8.94 18.70
CA SER A 152 7.28 -9.93 18.52
C SER A 152 7.48 -11.19 19.38
N PRO A 153 6.44 -11.65 20.11
CA PRO A 153 6.50 -12.87 20.89
C PRO A 153 6.28 -14.12 20.03
N SER A 154 6.75 -15.28 20.50
CA SER A 154 6.55 -16.58 19.84
C SER A 154 5.34 -17.37 20.37
N GLU A 155 4.80 -17.01 21.52
CA GLU A 155 3.68 -17.72 22.17
C GLU A 155 2.33 -17.13 21.75
N ALA A 156 1.30 -17.98 21.62
CA ALA A 156 -0.02 -17.58 21.13
C ALA A 156 -0.68 -16.45 21.94
N ASN A 157 -0.62 -16.51 23.28
CA ASN A 157 -1.15 -15.45 24.15
C ASN A 157 -0.38 -14.14 23.98
N GLY A 158 0.94 -14.22 23.83
CA GLY A 158 1.77 -13.06 23.52
C GLY A 158 1.42 -12.46 22.16
N LEU A 159 1.21 -13.29 21.12
CA LEU A 159 0.86 -12.82 19.78
C LEU A 159 -0.45 -12.04 19.77
N MET A 160 -1.46 -12.49 20.53
CA MET A 160 -2.73 -11.77 20.68
C MET A 160 -2.54 -10.38 21.31
N GLN A 161 -1.80 -10.30 22.42
CA GLN A 161 -1.50 -9.01 23.07
C GLN A 161 -0.69 -8.09 22.16
N TRP A 162 0.27 -8.66 21.43
CA TRP A 162 1.10 -7.94 20.49
C TRP A 162 0.29 -7.35 19.34
N ILE A 163 -0.60 -8.13 18.70
CA ILE A 163 -1.39 -7.62 17.57
C ILE A 163 -2.41 -6.58 18.00
N ASP A 164 -2.99 -6.70 19.21
CA ASP A 164 -3.92 -5.69 19.72
C ASP A 164 -3.19 -4.38 20.01
N ARG A 165 -2.00 -4.43 20.64
CA ARG A 165 -1.14 -3.25 20.80
C ARG A 165 -0.72 -2.64 19.45
N PHE A 166 -0.33 -3.48 18.49
CA PHE A 166 0.03 -3.03 17.15
C PHE A 166 -1.13 -2.30 16.47
N ALA A 167 -2.34 -2.85 16.53
CA ALA A 167 -3.54 -2.22 15.99
C ALA A 167 -3.84 -0.87 16.67
N GLU A 168 -3.62 -0.77 17.98
CA GLU A 168 -3.78 0.48 18.72
C GLU A 168 -2.79 1.56 18.27
N GLU A 169 -1.51 1.22 18.17
CA GLU A 169 -0.45 2.15 17.73
C GLU A 169 -0.58 2.51 16.24
N LEU A 170 -1.13 1.62 15.40
CA LEU A 170 -1.46 1.90 14.00
C LEU A 170 -2.62 2.92 13.87
N GLY A 171 -3.38 3.17 14.94
CA GLY A 171 -4.55 4.04 14.91
C GLY A 171 -5.83 3.33 14.46
N ALA A 172 -5.85 1.98 14.43
CA ALA A 172 -7.01 1.18 14.06
C ALA A 172 -8.05 1.05 15.20
N SER A 173 -7.91 1.84 16.26
CA SER A 173 -8.76 1.82 17.45
C SER A 173 -10.16 2.37 17.18
N ASN A 174 -11.06 1.43 16.88
CA ASN A 174 -12.51 1.41 17.15
C ASN A 174 -13.53 1.99 16.15
N ILE A 175 -14.28 1.03 15.58
CA ILE A 175 -15.74 1.01 15.31
C ILE A 175 -16.22 1.50 13.93
N GLY A 176 -15.44 2.24 13.13
CA GLY A 176 -15.91 2.69 11.80
C GLY A 176 -15.85 1.64 10.70
N ASN A 177 -14.69 0.98 10.57
CA ASN A 177 -14.30 0.26 9.35
C ASN A 177 -14.16 -1.26 9.56
N SER A 178 -14.89 -1.84 10.52
CA SER A 178 -14.91 -3.30 10.65
C SER A 178 -15.63 -3.91 9.45
N PRO A 179 -15.05 -4.92 8.79
CA PRO A 179 -15.67 -5.57 7.64
C PRO A 179 -16.85 -6.47 8.03
N TRP A 180 -17.08 -6.67 9.33
CA TRP A 180 -18.09 -7.57 9.89
C TRP A 180 -19.33 -6.83 10.42
N LYS A 181 -19.50 -5.55 10.08
CA LYS A 181 -20.76 -4.83 10.34
C LYS A 181 -21.84 -5.19 9.34
#